data_AF-A0A260SM58-F1
#
_entry.id   AF-A0A260SM58-F1
#
_cell.length_a   1.000
_cell.length_b   1.000
_cell.length_c   1.000
_cell.angle_alpha   90.00
_cell.angle_beta   90.00
_cell.angle_gamma   90.00
#
_symmetry.space_group_name_H-M   'P 1'
#
loop_
_entity.id
_entity.type
_entity.pdbx_description
1 polymer ?
#
loop_
_entity_poly.entity_id
_entity_poly.type
_entity_poly.pdbx_seq_one_letter_code
_entity_poly.pdbx_strand_id
1 'polypeptide(L)'
;MTAPGGEQEELVPSRFTWRYLDAEQARGLWSELIDWTTWLRERYELGTKIPPCWYRHDPVVEELSALMAAWTDAYYRGDEYRDDLTAWHTQWFRPLMARIRDISDFDSCTHDRCAHRAMPPTTLAGIEEFVDADIDARPEPAPAPPSAGVDVTAAEEVRTISADDMNMAIDSGLAEPLDPADPDSPVIFEGIGWTFNARMGAWVPST
;
A
#
# COMPACT_ATOMS: atom_id res chain seq x y z
N MET A 1 -24.65 -25.53 7.83
CA MET A 1 -23.72 -24.43 8.16
C MET A 1 -23.13 -23.96 6.85
N THR A 2 -23.75 -22.94 6.25
CA THR A 2 -23.31 -22.31 5.00
C THR A 2 -22.20 -21.35 5.36
N ALA A 3 -21.02 -21.48 4.75
CA ALA A 3 -19.93 -20.52 4.93
C ALA A 3 -20.42 -19.10 4.56
N PRO A 4 -20.04 -18.06 5.31
CA PRO A 4 -20.32 -16.70 4.88
C PRO A 4 -19.49 -16.44 3.62
N GLY A 5 -20.16 -16.36 2.47
CA GLY A 5 -19.54 -15.82 1.26
C GLY A 5 -19.21 -14.37 1.56
N GLY A 6 -17.92 -14.03 1.54
CA GLY A 6 -17.48 -12.63 1.63
C GLY A 6 -18.22 -11.83 0.56
N GLU A 7 -18.92 -10.78 0.98
CA GLU A 7 -19.49 -9.80 0.08
C GLU A 7 -18.33 -9.21 -0.72
N GLN A 8 -18.25 -9.57 -2.01
CA GLN A 8 -17.32 -8.92 -2.91
C GLN A 8 -17.80 -7.49 -3.08
N GLU A 9 -17.09 -6.55 -2.46
CA GLU A 9 -17.36 -5.14 -2.55
C GLU A 9 -17.38 -4.73 -4.04
N GLU A 10 -18.51 -4.20 -4.49
CA GLU A 10 -18.73 -3.87 -5.90
C GLU A 10 -17.70 -2.82 -6.34
N LEU A 11 -16.95 -3.12 -7.40
CA LEU A 11 -15.93 -2.21 -7.92
C LEU A 11 -16.60 -1.04 -8.65
N VAL A 12 -16.62 0.13 -8.01
CA VAL A 12 -17.16 1.37 -8.58
C VAL A 12 -16.03 2.25 -9.14
N PRO A 13 -16.14 2.78 -10.38
CA PRO A 13 -15.15 3.70 -10.93
C PRO A 13 -14.99 4.98 -10.08
N SER A 14 -13.76 5.46 -9.97
CA SER A 14 -13.48 6.73 -9.31
C SER A 14 -13.98 7.92 -10.14
N ARG A 15 -14.26 9.06 -9.48
CA ARG A 15 -14.60 10.32 -10.17
C ARG A 15 -13.51 10.84 -11.11
N PHE A 16 -12.29 10.30 -11.00
CA PHE A 16 -11.15 10.62 -11.86
C PHE A 16 -11.06 9.74 -13.11
N THR A 17 -11.98 8.77 -13.29
CA THR A 17 -11.96 7.85 -14.42
C THR A 17 -12.63 8.49 -15.65
N TRP A 18 -11.87 9.26 -16.43
CA TRP A 18 -12.32 9.99 -17.62
C TRP A 18 -13.18 9.16 -18.58
N ARG A 19 -12.83 7.89 -18.78
CA ARG A 19 -13.55 6.93 -19.64
C ARG A 19 -15.05 6.84 -19.37
N TYR A 20 -15.49 7.04 -18.13
CA TYR A 20 -16.88 6.83 -17.72
C TYR A 20 -17.62 8.11 -17.31
N LEU A 21 -16.99 9.27 -17.48
CA LEU A 21 -17.61 10.53 -17.11
C LEU A 21 -18.68 10.95 -18.13
N ASP A 22 -19.82 11.40 -17.63
CA ASP A 22 -20.75 12.18 -18.43
C ASP A 22 -20.23 13.61 -18.68
N ALA A 23 -20.98 14.38 -19.47
CA ALA A 23 -20.58 15.73 -19.86
C ALA A 23 -20.52 16.74 -18.69
N GLU A 24 -21.30 16.55 -17.64
CA GLU A 24 -21.29 17.42 -16.46
C GLU A 24 -20.11 17.08 -15.55
N GLN A 25 -19.92 15.79 -15.27
CA GLN A 25 -18.80 15.28 -14.50
C GLN A 25 -17.45 15.65 -15.14
N ALA A 26 -17.32 15.45 -16.46
CA ALA A 26 -16.12 15.81 -17.21
C ALA A 26 -15.84 17.32 -17.14
N ARG A 27 -16.88 18.17 -17.19
CA ARG A 27 -16.72 19.63 -17.04
C ARG A 27 -16.19 20.00 -15.66
N GLY A 28 -16.71 19.38 -14.61
CA GLY A 28 -16.23 19.57 -13.25
C GLY A 28 -14.76 19.18 -13.10
N LEU A 29 -14.41 17.97 -13.55
CA LEU A 29 -13.04 17.47 -13.45
C LEU A 29 -12.06 18.30 -14.30
N TRP A 30 -12.45 18.74 -15.49
CA TRP A 30 -11.62 19.66 -16.29
C TRP A 30 -11.34 20.97 -15.56
N SER A 31 -12.33 21.54 -14.89
CA SER A 31 -12.15 22.78 -14.12
C SER A 31 -11.13 22.59 -12.99
N GLU A 32 -11.26 21.51 -12.22
CA GLU A 32 -10.31 21.18 -11.15
C GLU A 32 -8.90 20.96 -11.69
N LEU A 33 -8.77 20.17 -12.76
CA LEU A 33 -7.48 19.81 -13.32
C LEU A 33 -6.76 21.02 -13.93
N ILE A 34 -7.49 21.92 -14.60
CA ILE A 34 -6.91 23.14 -15.18
C ILE A 34 -6.38 24.06 -14.09
N ASP A 35 -7.15 24.29 -13.03
CA ASP A 35 -6.74 25.12 -11.89
C ASP A 35 -5.49 24.55 -11.22
N TRP A 36 -5.54 23.26 -10.84
CA TRP A 36 -4.44 22.59 -10.18
C TRP A 36 -3.18 22.51 -11.05
N THR A 37 -3.32 22.19 -12.33
CA THR A 37 -2.17 22.13 -13.26
C THR A 37 -1.57 23.52 -13.49
N THR A 38 -2.37 24.57 -13.49
CA THR A 38 -1.88 25.96 -13.60
C THR A 38 -1.02 26.30 -12.38
N TRP A 39 -1.55 26.06 -11.17
CA TRP A 39 -0.79 26.22 -9.93
C TRP A 39 0.50 25.39 -9.92
N LEU A 40 0.44 24.11 -10.31
CA LEU A 40 1.60 23.23 -10.33
C LEU A 40 2.68 23.76 -11.28
N ARG A 41 2.29 24.16 -12.49
CA ARG A 41 3.22 24.67 -13.52
C ARG A 41 3.93 25.94 -13.06
N GLU A 42 3.21 26.83 -12.39
CA GLU A 42 3.77 28.06 -11.85
C GLU A 42 4.67 27.78 -10.64
N ARG A 43 4.18 26.98 -9.68
CA ARG A 43 4.86 26.72 -8.41
C ARG A 43 6.18 25.96 -8.56
N TYR A 44 6.25 25.06 -9.52
CA TYR A 44 7.42 24.22 -9.78
C TYR A 44 8.18 24.62 -11.07
N GLU A 45 7.85 25.77 -11.67
CA GLU A 45 8.51 26.32 -12.87
C GLU A 45 8.54 25.34 -14.06
N LEU A 46 7.46 24.59 -14.26
CA LEU A 46 7.41 23.44 -15.19
C LEU A 46 7.06 23.82 -16.64
N GLY A 47 7.20 25.09 -17.03
CA GLY A 47 6.77 25.56 -18.37
C GLY A 47 7.37 24.78 -19.54
N THR A 48 8.59 24.27 -19.40
CA THR A 48 9.28 23.45 -20.41
C THR A 48 8.96 21.95 -20.32
N LYS A 49 8.59 21.47 -19.13
CA LYS A 49 8.24 20.06 -18.87
C LYS A 49 6.78 19.76 -19.19
N ILE A 50 5.89 20.69 -18.85
CA ILE A 50 4.45 20.65 -19.11
C ILE A 50 4.11 21.84 -20.03
N PRO A 51 4.13 21.64 -21.36
CA PRO A 51 3.92 22.72 -22.31
C PRO A 51 2.46 23.21 -22.29
N PRO A 52 2.16 24.42 -22.81
CA PRO A 52 0.82 25.00 -22.79
C PRO A 52 -0.26 24.14 -23.47
N CYS A 53 0.15 23.25 -24.37
CA CYS A 53 -0.73 22.34 -25.08
C CYS A 53 -1.04 21.03 -24.35
N TRP A 54 -0.56 20.81 -23.11
CA TRP A 54 -0.70 19.56 -22.35
C TRP A 54 -2.11 18.94 -22.39
N TYR A 55 -3.16 19.77 -22.35
CA TYR A 55 -4.57 19.33 -22.35
C TYR A 55 -5.01 18.64 -23.65
N ARG A 56 -4.19 18.71 -24.72
CA ARG A 56 -4.43 18.04 -26.00
C ARG A 56 -3.81 16.64 -26.07
N HIS A 57 -3.13 16.21 -25.01
CA HIS A 57 -2.40 14.95 -24.95
C HIS A 57 -3.07 14.03 -23.93
N ASP A 58 -3.95 13.14 -24.37
CA ASP A 58 -4.79 12.33 -23.48
C ASP A 58 -4.01 11.56 -22.40
N PRO A 59 -2.85 10.91 -22.68
CA PRO A 59 -2.06 10.24 -21.64
C PRO A 59 -1.57 11.20 -20.54
N VAL A 60 -1.31 12.45 -20.90
CA VAL A 60 -0.85 13.49 -19.97
C VAL A 60 -2.01 13.97 -19.10
N VAL A 61 -3.23 14.04 -19.65
CA VAL A 61 -4.45 14.35 -18.88
C VAL A 61 -4.69 13.28 -17.82
N GLU A 62 -4.58 12.01 -18.18
CA GLU A 62 -4.75 10.88 -17.24
C GLU A 62 -3.69 10.93 -16.12
N GLU A 63 -2.41 11.05 -16.47
CA GLU A 63 -1.30 11.08 -15.50
C GLU A 63 -1.35 12.31 -14.57
N LEU A 64 -1.71 13.49 -15.09
CA LEU A 64 -1.89 14.69 -14.25
C LEU A 64 -3.12 14.57 -13.35
N SER A 65 -4.19 13.92 -13.80
CA SER A 65 -5.37 13.65 -12.96
C SER A 65 -5.03 12.72 -11.80
N ALA A 66 -4.25 11.66 -12.06
CA ALA A 66 -3.78 10.75 -11.02
C ALA A 66 -2.83 11.46 -10.03
N LEU A 67 -1.89 12.28 -10.54
CA LEU A 67 -0.97 13.03 -9.69
C LEU A 67 -1.71 14.06 -8.82
N MET A 68 -2.72 14.73 -9.37
CA MET A 68 -3.61 15.65 -8.64
C MET A 68 -4.36 14.90 -7.54
N ALA A 69 -4.96 13.76 -7.85
CA ALA A 69 -5.67 12.95 -6.85
C ALA A 69 -4.75 12.52 -5.69
N ALA A 70 -3.52 12.06 -6.00
CA ALA A 70 -2.53 11.73 -4.98
C ALA A 70 -2.07 12.95 -4.17
N TRP A 71 -1.98 14.13 -4.81
CA TRP A 71 -1.67 15.38 -4.11
C TRP A 71 -2.79 15.75 -3.15
N THR A 72 -4.05 15.74 -3.62
CA THR A 72 -5.22 16.03 -2.80
C THR A 72 -5.29 15.08 -1.61
N ASP A 73 -5.08 13.79 -1.82
CA ASP A 73 -5.08 12.80 -0.74
C ASP A 73 -4.01 13.10 0.32
N ALA A 74 -2.79 13.46 -0.10
CA ALA A 74 -1.71 13.79 0.84
C ALA A 74 -1.91 15.13 1.56
N TYR A 75 -2.57 16.11 0.93
CA TYR A 75 -2.66 17.48 1.46
C TYR A 75 -3.99 17.84 2.12
N TYR A 76 -5.07 17.08 1.92
CA TYR A 76 -6.41 17.36 2.46
C TYR A 76 -6.80 16.47 3.65
N ARG A 77 -5.84 16.08 4.49
CA ARG A 77 -6.05 15.19 5.67
C ARG A 77 -5.76 15.87 7.02
N GLY A 78 -5.82 17.21 7.07
CA GLY A 78 -5.59 18.00 8.29
C GLY A 78 -4.11 18.30 8.59
N ASP A 79 -3.84 18.98 9.70
CA ASP A 79 -2.52 19.59 10.03
C ASP A 79 -1.57 18.65 10.79
N GLU A 80 -1.81 17.34 10.76
CA GLU A 80 -0.94 16.36 11.41
C GLU A 80 0.41 16.24 10.68
N TYR A 81 1.49 16.02 11.45
CA TYR A 81 2.80 15.72 10.89
C TYR A 81 2.83 14.32 10.30
N ARG A 82 2.89 14.24 8.98
CA ARG A 82 2.82 12.99 8.21
C ARG A 82 3.87 12.98 7.11
N ASP A 83 4.27 11.79 6.67
CA ASP A 83 5.32 11.59 5.68
C ASP A 83 4.82 11.53 4.24
N ASP A 84 3.51 11.37 4.04
CA ASP A 84 2.85 11.28 2.74
C ASP A 84 3.04 12.53 1.86
N LEU A 85 3.21 13.72 2.46
CA LEU A 85 3.59 14.94 1.73
C LEU A 85 4.96 14.79 1.05
N THR A 86 5.93 14.17 1.73
CA THR A 86 7.25 13.87 1.16
C THR A 86 7.16 12.71 0.18
N ALA A 87 6.38 11.68 0.52
CA ALA A 87 6.14 10.53 -0.36
C ALA A 87 5.53 10.98 -1.70
N TRP A 88 4.61 11.94 -1.71
CA TRP A 88 4.04 12.47 -2.94
C TRP A 88 5.12 13.01 -3.89
N HIS A 89 6.10 13.73 -3.35
CA HIS A 89 7.20 14.26 -4.14
C HIS A 89 8.10 13.14 -4.71
N THR A 90 8.44 12.15 -3.88
CA THR A 90 9.45 11.14 -4.22
C THR A 90 8.90 9.98 -5.02
N GLN A 91 7.66 9.54 -4.73
CA GLN A 91 7.04 8.37 -5.33
C GLN A 91 6.18 8.71 -6.56
N TRP A 92 5.56 9.89 -6.60
CA TRP A 92 4.60 10.23 -7.67
C TRP A 92 5.10 11.38 -8.56
N PHE A 93 5.38 12.54 -7.97
CA PHE A 93 5.74 13.75 -8.72
C PHE A 93 7.06 13.60 -9.48
N ARG A 94 8.17 13.25 -8.81
CA ARG A 94 9.48 13.13 -9.46
C ARG A 94 9.49 12.07 -10.57
N PRO A 95 8.96 10.85 -10.36
CA PRO A 95 8.89 9.87 -11.44
C PRO A 95 8.05 10.33 -12.62
N LEU A 96 6.93 11.04 -12.41
CA LEU A 96 6.14 11.58 -13.50
C LEU A 96 6.94 12.66 -14.26
N MET A 97 7.53 13.63 -13.56
CA MET A 97 8.33 14.69 -14.21
C MET A 97 9.53 14.17 -14.99
N ALA A 98 10.07 13.02 -14.60
CA ALA A 98 11.15 12.35 -15.33
C ALA A 98 10.68 11.81 -16.70
N ARG A 99 9.45 11.29 -16.79
CA ARG A 99 8.91 10.61 -17.99
C ARG A 99 7.80 11.35 -18.74
N ILE A 100 7.29 12.46 -18.22
CA ILE A 100 6.09 13.13 -18.77
C ILE A 100 6.27 13.56 -20.23
N ARG A 101 7.50 13.79 -20.66
CA ARG A 101 7.81 14.10 -22.06
C ARG A 101 7.88 12.88 -22.97
N ASP A 102 8.02 11.69 -22.40
CA ASP A 102 8.16 10.42 -23.13
C ASP A 102 6.80 9.72 -23.28
N ILE A 103 5.83 9.99 -22.38
CA ILE A 103 4.48 9.42 -22.46
C ILE A 103 3.64 9.99 -23.61
N SER A 104 4.12 11.06 -24.26
CA SER A 104 3.45 11.69 -25.39
C SER A 104 4.47 12.42 -26.28
N ASP A 105 4.22 12.43 -27.59
CA ASP A 105 5.04 13.21 -28.54
C ASP A 105 4.83 14.72 -28.36
N PHE A 106 5.68 15.31 -27.51
CA PHE A 106 5.81 16.76 -27.35
C PHE A 106 6.90 17.38 -28.23
N ASP A 107 7.71 16.58 -28.92
CA ASP A 107 8.90 17.09 -29.62
C ASP A 107 8.54 17.94 -30.84
N SER A 108 7.35 17.70 -31.39
CA SER A 108 6.75 18.51 -32.44
C SER A 108 5.96 19.73 -31.93
N CYS A 109 5.83 19.89 -30.60
CA CYS A 109 5.08 20.98 -29.99
C CYS A 109 5.98 22.14 -29.55
N THR A 110 5.54 23.37 -29.82
CA THR A 110 6.15 24.61 -29.32
C THR A 110 5.25 25.27 -28.27
N HIS A 111 5.72 26.38 -27.70
CA HIS A 111 4.95 27.14 -26.70
C HIS A 111 3.61 27.67 -27.27
N ASP A 112 3.58 28.02 -28.55
CA ASP A 112 2.44 28.63 -29.24
C ASP A 112 1.73 27.70 -30.24
N ARG A 113 2.32 26.54 -30.55
CA ARG A 113 1.77 25.58 -31.52
C ARG A 113 1.82 24.15 -30.99
N CYS A 114 0.69 23.47 -31.06
CA CYS A 114 0.60 22.03 -30.84
C CYS A 114 0.53 21.32 -32.20
N ALA A 115 1.43 20.36 -32.43
CA ALA A 115 1.41 19.49 -33.61
C ALA A 115 0.94 18.06 -33.29
N HIS A 116 0.50 17.82 -32.05
CA HIS A 116 0.01 16.53 -31.63
C HIS A 116 -1.15 16.05 -32.48
N ARG A 117 -1.09 14.78 -32.88
CA ARG A 117 -2.17 14.09 -33.57
C ARG A 117 -2.34 12.74 -32.91
N ALA A 118 -3.52 12.53 -32.31
CA ALA A 118 -3.89 11.21 -31.81
C ALA A 118 -3.89 10.21 -32.97
N MET A 119 -3.01 9.21 -32.88
CA MET A 119 -2.96 8.09 -33.79
C MET A 119 -3.61 6.91 -33.08
N PRO A 120 -4.82 6.48 -33.49
CA PRO A 120 -5.47 5.36 -32.84
C PRO A 120 -4.61 4.10 -33.06
N PRO A 121 -4.26 3.36 -31.98
CA PRO A 121 -3.54 2.10 -32.14
C PRO A 121 -4.43 1.10 -32.89
N THR A 122 -3.81 0.26 -33.71
CA THR A 122 -4.51 -0.83 -34.42
C THR A 122 -4.19 -2.16 -33.75
N THR A 123 -5.22 -2.90 -33.37
CA THR A 123 -5.10 -4.31 -32.97
C THR A 123 -5.18 -5.18 -34.22
N LEU A 124 -4.28 -6.16 -34.35
CA LEU A 124 -4.30 -7.10 -35.47
C LEU A 124 -5.58 -7.97 -35.41
N ALA A 125 -6.07 -8.37 -36.59
CA ALA A 125 -7.12 -9.37 -36.68
C ALA A 125 -6.64 -10.73 -36.13
N GLY A 126 -7.57 -11.59 -35.71
CA GLY A 126 -7.24 -12.91 -35.16
C GLY A 126 -7.15 -12.96 -33.62
N ILE A 127 -7.49 -11.87 -32.92
CA ILE A 127 -7.35 -11.81 -31.46
C ILE A 127 -8.30 -12.76 -30.74
N GLU A 128 -9.50 -12.96 -31.27
CA GLU A 128 -10.48 -13.89 -30.69
C GLU A 128 -10.01 -15.33 -30.85
N GLU A 129 -9.55 -15.71 -32.05
CA GLU A 129 -9.01 -17.03 -32.33
C GLU A 129 -7.75 -17.33 -31.52
N PHE A 130 -6.88 -16.33 -31.31
CA PHE A 130 -5.71 -16.46 -30.45
C PHE A 130 -6.12 -16.71 -28.99
N VAL A 131 -7.12 -15.98 -28.49
CA VAL A 131 -7.63 -16.14 -27.13
C VAL A 131 -8.28 -17.51 -26.93
N ASP A 132 -9.12 -17.94 -27.86
CA ASP A 132 -9.78 -19.25 -27.79
C ASP A 132 -8.74 -20.38 -27.78
N ALA A 133 -7.72 -20.31 -28.65
CA ALA A 133 -6.64 -21.29 -28.68
C ALA A 133 -5.80 -21.30 -27.39
N ASP A 134 -5.54 -20.13 -26.78
CA ASP A 134 -4.87 -20.05 -25.47
C ASP A 134 -5.70 -20.70 -24.36
N ILE A 135 -7.01 -20.42 -24.33
CA ILE A 135 -7.93 -21.00 -23.34
C ILE A 135 -8.01 -22.51 -23.49
N ASP A 136 -8.22 -23.01 -24.70
CA ASP A 136 -8.34 -24.44 -24.99
C ASP A 136 -7.06 -25.22 -24.66
N ALA A 137 -5.90 -24.58 -24.77
CA ALA A 137 -4.60 -25.19 -24.47
C ALA A 137 -4.27 -25.23 -22.96
N ARG A 138 -5.02 -24.51 -22.10
CA ARG A 138 -4.71 -24.46 -20.66
C ARG A 138 -5.08 -25.77 -19.98
N PRO A 139 -4.15 -26.40 -19.25
CA PRO A 139 -4.48 -27.58 -18.44
C PRO A 139 -5.40 -27.18 -17.28
N GLU A 140 -6.21 -28.14 -16.82
CA GLU A 140 -7.00 -27.98 -15.60
C GLU A 140 -6.07 -27.58 -14.43
N PRO A 141 -6.44 -26.56 -13.63
CA PRO A 141 -5.61 -26.14 -12.52
C PRO A 141 -5.32 -27.34 -11.62
N ALA A 142 -4.04 -27.58 -11.35
CA ALA A 142 -3.64 -28.59 -10.39
C ALA A 142 -4.43 -28.37 -9.09
N PRO A 143 -4.88 -29.45 -8.41
CA PRO A 143 -5.56 -29.32 -7.14
C PRO A 143 -4.69 -28.43 -6.25
N ALA A 144 -5.30 -27.39 -5.68
CA ALA A 144 -4.59 -26.47 -4.80
C ALA A 144 -3.82 -27.32 -3.77
N PRO A 145 -2.51 -27.04 -3.56
CA PRO A 145 -1.79 -27.73 -2.50
C PRO A 145 -2.63 -27.58 -1.24
N PRO A 146 -2.79 -28.65 -0.43
CA PRO A 146 -3.52 -28.54 0.81
C PRO A 146 -2.94 -27.33 1.53
N SER A 147 -3.80 -26.36 1.86
CA SER A 147 -3.39 -25.24 2.68
C SER A 147 -2.78 -25.86 3.91
N ALA A 148 -1.45 -25.81 4.01
CA ALA A 148 -0.78 -26.09 5.26
C ALA A 148 -1.35 -25.02 6.18
N GLY A 149 -2.37 -25.38 6.96
CA GLY A 149 -2.69 -24.64 8.15
C GLY A 149 -1.39 -24.64 8.90
N VAL A 150 -0.64 -23.54 8.78
CA VAL A 150 0.37 -23.23 9.76
C VAL A 150 -0.48 -23.07 11.00
N ASP A 151 -0.47 -24.10 11.83
CA ASP A 151 -1.09 -24.06 13.13
C ASP A 151 -0.20 -23.11 13.95
N VAL A 152 -0.43 -21.80 13.78
CA VAL A 152 0.29 -20.73 14.49
C VAL A 152 0.01 -20.83 16.00
N THR A 153 -0.89 -21.71 16.44
CA THR A 153 -1.08 -22.04 17.86
C THR A 153 0.08 -22.83 18.47
N ALA A 154 1.04 -23.30 17.67
CA ALA A 154 2.24 -24.00 18.13
C ALA A 154 3.51 -23.12 18.19
N ALA A 155 3.39 -21.80 18.21
CA ALA A 155 4.44 -20.99 18.81
C ALA A 155 4.37 -21.25 20.32
N GLU A 156 5.27 -22.10 20.84
CA GLU A 156 5.43 -22.34 22.26
C GLU A 156 5.66 -20.98 22.92
N GLU A 157 4.60 -20.39 23.48
CA GLU A 157 4.68 -19.13 24.21
C GLU A 157 5.74 -19.31 25.28
N VAL A 158 6.88 -18.61 25.12
CA VAL A 158 7.89 -18.53 26.16
C VAL A 158 7.20 -17.88 27.34
N ARG A 159 6.71 -18.70 28.27
CA ARG A 159 6.04 -18.24 29.48
C ARG A 159 7.05 -17.41 30.25
N THR A 160 6.73 -16.14 30.50
CA THR A 160 7.55 -15.26 31.34
C THR A 160 6.69 -14.76 32.49
N ILE A 161 7.32 -14.60 33.66
CA ILE A 161 6.70 -13.97 34.83
C ILE A 161 7.53 -12.73 35.17
N SER A 162 6.89 -11.60 35.42
CA SER A 162 7.61 -10.38 35.81
C SER A 162 8.28 -10.54 37.17
N ALA A 163 9.30 -9.74 37.48
CA ALA A 163 9.94 -9.77 38.79
C ALA A 163 8.95 -9.46 39.94
N ASP A 164 8.05 -8.50 39.70
CA ASP A 164 7.07 -8.07 40.70
C ASP A 164 6.03 -9.16 41.00
N ASP A 165 5.56 -9.86 39.97
CA ASP A 165 4.59 -10.95 40.13
C ASP A 165 5.20 -12.16 40.84
N MET A 166 6.45 -12.52 40.54
CA MET A 166 7.14 -13.60 41.23
C MET A 166 7.41 -13.26 42.71
N ASN A 167 7.80 -12.01 43.01
CA ASN A 167 7.95 -11.56 44.40
C ASN A 167 6.63 -11.64 45.16
N MET A 168 5.52 -11.21 44.52
CA MET A 168 4.19 -11.32 45.12
C MET A 168 3.78 -12.80 45.34
N ALA A 169 4.15 -13.71 44.44
CA ALA A 169 3.92 -15.14 44.61
C ALA A 169 4.71 -15.73 45.78
N ILE A 170 5.95 -15.30 45.99
CA ILE A 170 6.77 -15.71 47.14
C ILE A 170 6.17 -15.17 48.44
N ASP A 171 5.83 -13.88 48.49
CA ASP A 171 5.26 -13.23 49.68
C ASP A 171 3.91 -13.81 50.09
N SER A 172 3.14 -14.30 49.11
CA SER A 172 1.85 -14.98 49.34
C SER A 172 1.98 -16.48 49.64
N GLY A 173 3.20 -17.03 49.59
CA GLY A 173 3.46 -18.45 49.81
C GLY A 173 3.01 -19.37 48.68
N LEU A 174 2.78 -18.82 47.47
CA LEU A 174 2.44 -19.58 46.27
C LEU A 174 3.69 -20.07 45.52
N ALA A 175 4.83 -19.42 45.74
CA ALA A 175 6.13 -19.79 45.19
C ALA A 175 7.16 -19.99 46.31
N GLU A 176 8.05 -20.96 46.16
CA GLU A 176 9.10 -21.25 47.15
C GLU A 176 10.47 -21.37 46.47
N PRO A 177 11.52 -20.69 46.97
CA PRO A 177 12.89 -20.92 46.53
C PRO A 177 13.30 -22.38 46.80
N LEU A 178 13.93 -23.03 45.83
CA LEU A 178 14.39 -24.42 45.97
C LEU A 178 15.47 -24.54 47.05
N ASP A 179 16.32 -23.52 47.18
CA ASP A 179 17.28 -23.37 48.27
C ASP A 179 17.22 -21.94 48.84
N PRO A 180 16.60 -21.74 50.02
CA PRO A 180 16.52 -20.41 50.65
C PRO A 180 17.87 -19.82 51.06
N ALA A 181 18.93 -20.63 51.12
CA ALA A 181 20.27 -20.16 51.46
C ALA A 181 21.06 -19.65 50.24
N ASP A 182 20.57 -19.91 49.02
CA ASP A 182 21.19 -19.47 47.76
C ASP A 182 20.27 -18.49 47.01
N PRO A 183 20.64 -17.19 46.91
CA PRO A 183 19.82 -16.17 46.24
C PRO A 183 19.67 -16.38 44.74
N ASP A 184 20.53 -17.19 44.10
CA ASP A 184 20.45 -17.51 42.67
C ASP A 184 19.71 -18.84 42.42
N SER A 185 19.19 -19.48 43.47
CA SER A 185 18.45 -20.74 43.39
C SER A 185 17.13 -20.56 42.62
N PRO A 186 16.73 -21.53 41.78
CA PRO A 186 15.45 -21.49 41.11
C PRO A 186 14.28 -21.39 42.09
N VAL A 187 13.23 -20.66 41.69
CA VAL A 187 11.98 -20.55 42.43
C VAL A 187 10.97 -21.52 41.86
N ILE A 188 10.38 -22.38 42.70
CA ILE A 188 9.32 -23.30 42.30
C ILE A 188 7.98 -22.57 42.39
N PHE A 189 7.30 -22.43 41.26
CA PHE A 189 5.97 -21.83 41.17
C PHE A 189 5.12 -22.66 40.21
N GLU A 190 3.93 -23.08 40.66
CA GLU A 190 3.03 -24.00 39.93
C GLU A 190 3.69 -25.33 39.50
N GLY A 191 4.67 -25.81 40.27
CA GLY A 191 5.41 -27.04 39.97
C GLY A 191 6.45 -26.91 38.86
N ILE A 192 6.70 -25.69 38.38
CA ILE A 192 7.74 -25.36 37.40
C ILE A 192 8.86 -24.63 38.13
N GLY A 193 10.12 -24.98 37.84
CA GLY A 193 11.26 -24.20 38.29
C GLY A 193 11.43 -22.95 37.44
N TRP A 194 11.68 -21.81 38.06
CA TRP A 194 11.87 -20.54 37.37
C TRP A 194 13.23 -19.95 37.74
N THR A 195 13.94 -19.40 36.75
CA THR A 195 15.20 -18.68 36.95
C THR A 195 15.07 -17.26 36.43
N PHE A 196 15.61 -16.30 37.18
CA PHE A 196 15.58 -14.90 36.79
C PHE A 196 16.56 -14.61 35.64
N ASN A 197 16.06 -14.05 34.54
CA ASN A 197 16.89 -13.61 33.43
C ASN A 197 17.12 -12.10 33.50
N ALA A 198 18.30 -11.70 33.96
CA ALA A 198 18.66 -10.28 34.13
C ALA A 198 18.61 -9.46 32.83
N ARG A 199 18.79 -10.09 31.65
CA ARG A 199 18.69 -9.39 30.35
C ARG A 199 17.25 -9.04 30.00
N MET A 200 16.29 -9.88 30.40
CA MET A 200 14.87 -9.68 30.11
C MET A 200 14.12 -9.01 31.27
N GLY A 201 14.71 -8.95 32.46
CA GLY A 201 14.03 -8.46 33.66
C GLY A 201 12.83 -9.33 34.06
N ALA A 202 12.84 -10.62 33.69
CA ALA A 202 11.74 -11.55 33.89
C ALA A 202 12.24 -12.94 34.27
N TRP A 203 11.39 -13.68 34.97
CA TRP A 203 11.57 -15.10 35.28
C TRP A 203 11.16 -15.94 34.08
N VAL A 204 11.99 -16.93 33.76
CA VAL A 204 11.73 -17.93 32.71
C VAL A 204 11.77 -19.34 33.29
N PRO A 205 11.06 -20.32 32.71
CA PRO A 205 11.13 -21.70 33.14
C PRO A 205 12.57 -22.21 33.06
N SER A 206 13.06 -22.73 34.17
CA SER A 206 14.27 -23.53 34.27
C SER A 206 13.98 -24.86 33.55
N THR A 207 14.61 -25.09 32.40
CA THR A 207 14.70 -26.43 31.79
C THR A 207 15.42 -27.41 32.68
#